data_AF-A0A0F9LF34-F1
#
_entry.id   AF-A0A0F9LF34-F1
#
_cell.length_a   1.000
_cell.length_b   1.000
_cell.length_c   1.000
_cell.angle_alpha   90.00
_cell.angle_beta   90.00
_cell.angle_gamma   90.00
#
_symmetry.space_group_name_H-M   'P 1'
#
loop_
_entity.id
_entity.type
_entity.pdbx_description
1 polymer ?
#
loop_
_entity_poly.entity_id
_entity_poly.type
_entity_poly.pdbx_seq_one_letter_code
_entity_poly.pdbx_strand_id
1 'polypeptide(L)' 'MFTWTENKPTKTGWYWIREDSFDTIVLIKRFADGRYGRLCVQNRERIPDNALWAGPISAPVEKSKKSDINHFNDLG' A
#
# COMPACT_ATOMS: atom_id res chain seq x y z
N MET A 1 -2.57 -17.12 6.89
CA MET A 1 -3.76 -16.49 7.50
C MET A 1 -3.32 -15.18 8.12
N PHE A 2 -4.00 -14.07 7.85
CA PHE A 2 -3.67 -12.77 8.42
C PHE A 2 -4.44 -12.56 9.73
N THR A 3 -3.78 -12.01 10.75
CA THR A 3 -4.44 -11.54 11.98
C THR A 3 -4.83 -10.09 11.77
N TRP A 4 -6.13 -9.82 11.85
CA TRP A 4 -6.68 -8.46 11.76
C TRP A 4 -6.73 -7.81 13.15
N THR A 5 -6.49 -6.51 13.23
CA THR A 5 -6.55 -5.73 14.47
C THR A 5 -7.11 -4.33 14.24
N GLU A 6 -7.84 -3.81 15.21
CA GLU A 6 -8.30 -2.41 15.24
C GLU A 6 -7.16 -1.45 15.61
N ASN A 7 -6.05 -1.98 16.16
CA ASN A 7 -4.92 -1.16 16.56
C ASN A 7 -4.13 -0.67 15.35
N LYS A 8 -4.10 0.66 15.17
CA LYS A 8 -3.34 1.30 14.10
C LYS A 8 -1.85 0.96 14.21
N PRO A 9 -1.20 0.48 13.13
CA PRO A 9 0.20 0.11 13.17
C PRO A 9 1.09 1.34 13.39
N THR A 10 2.10 1.18 14.25
CA THR A 10 3.10 2.22 14.56
C THR A 10 4.44 1.98 13.87
N LYS A 11 4.67 0.79 13.33
CA LYS A 11 5.90 0.42 12.63
C LYS A 11 5.80 0.75 11.14
N THR A 12 6.86 1.29 10.56
CA THR A 12 7.00 1.44 9.11
C THR A 12 6.86 0.08 8.41
N GLY A 13 6.11 0.02 7.31
CA GLY A 13 5.87 -1.23 6.59
C GLY A 13 4.65 -1.17 5.68
N TRP A 14 4.36 -2.31 5.05
CA TRP A 14 3.16 -2.51 4.25
C TRP A 14 2.08 -3.21 5.05
N TYR A 15 0.83 -2.80 4.89
CA TYR A 15 -0.31 -3.28 5.65
C TYR A 15 -1.54 -3.40 4.77
N TRP A 16 -2.31 -4.45 4.97
CA TRP A 16 -3.68 -4.50 4.49
C TRP A 16 -4.59 -3.72 5.44
N ILE A 17 -5.55 -3.01 4.88
CA ILE A 17 -6.69 -2.47 5.62
C ILE A 17 -7.97 -3.10 5.11
N ARG A 18 -8.94 -3.34 6.00
CA ARG A 18 -10.31 -3.73 5.66
C ARG A 18 -11.25 -2.65 6.20
N GLU A 19 -12.08 -2.10 5.31
CA GLU A 19 -13.16 -1.17 5.68
C GLU A 19 -14.46 -1.97 5.83
N ASP A 20 -15.07 -1.97 7.03
CA ASP A 20 -16.28 -2.74 7.34
C ASP A 20 -17.47 -2.45 6.41
N SER A 21 -17.51 -1.24 5.85
CA SER A 21 -18.65 -0.80 5.05
C SER A 21 -18.68 -1.41 3.63
N PHE A 22 -17.58 -1.98 3.14
CA PHE A 22 -17.48 -2.37 1.72
C PHE A 22 -16.65 -3.64 1.45
N ASP A 23 -16.26 -4.41 2.46
CA ASP A 23 -15.34 -5.55 2.32
C ASP A 23 -14.07 -5.21 1.50
N THR A 24 -13.71 -3.93 1.49
CA THR A 24 -12.66 -3.43 0.60
C THR A 24 -11.33 -3.62 1.30
N ILE A 25 -10.45 -4.39 0.66
CA ILE A 25 -9.09 -4.64 1.13
C ILE A 25 -8.12 -3.73 0.37
N VAL A 26 -7.48 -2.80 1.06
CA VAL A 26 -6.51 -1.86 0.47
C VAL A 26 -5.12 -2.10 1.04
N LEU A 27 -4.10 -2.02 0.17
CA LEU A 27 -2.70 -2.07 0.57
C LEU A 27 -2.16 -0.66 0.85
N ILE A 28 -1.56 -0.47 2.03
CA ILE A 28 -1.03 0.81 2.50
C ILE A 28 0.43 0.65 2.94
N LYS A 29 1.28 1.61 2.56
CA LYS A 29 2.64 1.79 3.10
C LYS A 29 2.61 2.85 4.19
N ARG A 30 3.01 2.49 5.42
CA ARG A 30 3.28 3.45 6.49
C ARG A 30 4.73 3.91 6.42
N PHE A 31 4.95 5.22 6.39
CA PHE A 31 6.27 5.84 6.40
C PHE A 31 6.76 6.12 7.84
N ALA A 32 8.06 6.39 7.99
CA ALA A 32 8.66 6.66 9.30
C ALA A 32 8.12 7.94 9.97
N ASP A 33 7.73 8.92 9.16
CA ASP A 33 7.12 10.18 9.58
C ASP A 33 5.64 10.08 9.98
N GLY A 34 5.07 8.87 9.96
CA GLY A 34 3.68 8.62 10.33
C GLY A 34 2.67 8.83 9.20
N ARG A 35 3.10 9.26 8.01
CA ARG A 35 2.24 9.34 6.82
C ARG A 35 1.96 7.95 6.23
N TYR A 36 0.93 7.89 5.39
CA TYR A 36 0.49 6.68 4.70
C TYR A 36 0.41 6.92 3.19
N GLY A 37 0.88 5.97 2.39
CA GLY A 37 0.68 5.92 0.93
C GLY A 37 -0.18 4.72 0.57
N ARG A 38 -1.28 4.92 -0.18
CA ARG A 38 -2.19 3.83 -0.61
C ARG A 38 -1.79 3.34 -2.01
N LEU A 39 -1.71 2.02 -2.21
CA LEU A 39 -1.36 1.44 -3.52
C LEU A 39 -2.59 1.10 -4.38
N CYS A 40 -3.81 1.08 -3.82
CA CYS A 40 -4.99 0.78 -4.64
C CYS A 40 -6.31 1.27 -4.04
N VAL A 41 -7.23 1.64 -4.95
CA VAL A 41 -8.68 1.89 -4.79
C VAL A 41 -9.11 3.22 -4.16
N GLN A 42 -9.67 4.06 -5.06
CA GLN A 42 -10.53 5.23 -4.90
C GLN A 42 -10.04 6.38 -4.00
N ASN A 43 -10.25 7.61 -4.49
CA ASN A 43 -9.88 8.91 -3.90
C ASN A 43 -10.52 9.17 -2.51
N ARG A 44 -10.24 8.33 -1.52
CA ARG A 44 -10.46 8.66 -0.11
C ARG A 44 -9.14 9.14 0.46
N GLU A 45 -9.05 10.45 0.66
CA GLU A 45 -7.90 11.13 1.28
C GLU A 45 -7.64 10.64 2.71
N ARG A 46 -8.66 10.07 3.37
CA ARG A 46 -8.59 9.63 4.77
C ARG A 46 -8.77 8.12 4.91
N ILE A 47 -7.96 7.52 5.77
CA ILE A 47 -8.14 6.14 6.26
C ILE A 47 -9.19 6.18 7.38
N PRO A 48 -10.24 5.33 7.34
CA PRO A 48 -11.26 5.31 8.38
C PRO A 48 -10.68 5.02 9.76
N ASP A 49 -11.27 5.60 10.81
CA ASP A 49 -10.80 5.41 12.19
C ASP A 49 -11.09 3.98 12.69
N ASN A 50 -12.11 3.31 12.15
CA ASN A 50 -12.51 1.94 12.46
C ASN A 50 -11.94 0.89 11.49
N ALA A 51 -10.91 1.23 10.70
CA ALA A 51 -10.32 0.27 9.78
C ALA A 51 -9.62 -0.88 10.55
N LEU A 52 -9.81 -2.11 10.07
CA LEU A 52 -9.03 -3.25 10.53
C LEU A 52 -7.73 -3.34 9.75
N TRP A 53 -6.64 -3.66 10.45
CA TRP A 53 -5.28 -3.70 9.91
C TRP A 53 -4.71 -5.11 9.97
N ALA A 54 -3.93 -5.49 8.96
CA ALA A 54 -3.13 -6.71 8.98
C ALA A 54 -1.73 -6.46 8.41
N GLY A 55 -0.69 -6.87 9.13
CA GLY A 55 0.71 -6.70 8.74
C GLY A 55 1.65 -6.55 9.95
N PRO A 56 2.92 -6.16 9.73
CA PRO A 56 3.50 -5.78 8.45
C PRO A 56 3.63 -6.97 7.48
N ILE A 57 3.47 -6.71 6.19
CA ILE A 57 3.72 -7.68 5.11
C ILE A 57 4.93 -7.27 4.28
N SER A 58 5.48 -8.20 3.52
CA SER A 58 6.52 -7.90 2.53
C SER A 58 6.01 -6.89 1.50
N ALA A 59 6.91 -6.01 1.04
CA ALA A 59 6.58 -5.08 -0.04
C ALA A 59 6.03 -5.86 -1.25
N PRO A 60 4.95 -5.35 -1.89
CA PRO A 60 4.49 -5.95 -3.12
C PRO A 60 5.63 -5.91 -4.12
N VAL A 61 5.87 -7.02 -4.81
CA VAL A 61 6.88 -7.09 -5.86
C VAL A 61 6.39 -6.17 -6.98
N GLU A 62 6.98 -4.97 -7.08
CA GLU A 62 6.88 -4.19 -8.30
C GLU A 62 7.50 -5.06 -9.40
N LYS A 63 6.66 -5.62 -10.28
CA LYS A 63 7.15 -6.08 -11.58
C LYS A 63 7.67 -4.82 -12.27
N SER A 64 8.96 -4.54 -12.09
CA SER A 64 9.62 -3.53 -12.88
C SER A 64 9.39 -3.91 -14.33
N LYS A 65 8.61 -3.10 -15.05
CA LYS A 65 8.68 -3.11 -16.51
C LYS A 65 10.07 -2.56 -16.85
N LYS A 66 11.06 -3.45 -16.85
CA LYS A 66 12.35 -3.25 -17.50
C LYS A 66 12.11 -3.43 -19.01
N SER A 67 11.37 -2.51 -19.57
CA SER A 67 11.06 -2.31 -20.98
C SER A 67 10.69 -0.82 -20.98
N ASP A 68 11.64 0.10 -21.02
CA ASP A 68 11.99 0.81 -22.26
C ASP A 68 13.25 1.69 -22.05
N ILE A 69 14.36 1.12 -21.58
CA ILE A 69 15.66 1.84 -21.54
C ILE A 69 16.62 1.19 -22.53
N ASN A 70 16.23 1.14 -23.81
CA ASN A 70 17.11 0.86 -24.95
C ASN A 70 16.39 1.33 -26.23
N HIS A 71 16.28 2.64 -26.44
CA HIS A 71 16.12 3.28 -27.75
C HIS A 71 16.09 4.80 -27.61
N PHE A 72 17.22 5.43 -27.30
CA PHE A 72 17.50 6.83 -27.65
C PHE A 72 19.01 7.04 -27.57
N ASN A 73 19.74 6.28 -28.39
CA ASN A 73 21.12 6.57 -28.79
C ASN A 73 21.32 5.89 -30.14
N ASP A 74 20.76 6.53 -31.16
CA ASP A 74 21.24 6.54 -32.54
C ASP A 74 20.12 7.16 -33.37
N LEU A 75 20.32 8.41 -33.78
CA LEU A 75 19.94 8.96 -35.08
C LEU A 75 20.24 10.47 -35.06
N GLY A 76 21.32 10.86 -35.75
CA GLY A 76 21.48 12.18 -36.37
C GLY A 76 22.30 13.20 -35.61
#